data_AF-A0A397CPI4-F1
#
_entry.id   AF-A0A397CPI4-F1
#
_cell.length_a   1.000
_cell.length_b   1.000
_cell.length_c   1.000
_cell.angle_alpha   90.00
_cell.angle_beta   90.00
_cell.angle_gamma   90.00
#
_symmetry.space_group_name_H-M   'P 1'
#
loop_
_entity.id
_entity.type
_entity.pdbx_description
1 polymer ?
#
loop_
_entity_poly.entity_id
_entity_poly.type
_entity_poly.pdbx_seq_one_letter_code
_entity_poly.pdbx_strand_id
1 'polypeptide(L)'
;MCDTVWTLWFHGDATHGISAFRHLSTHHLPQNMEIARTGAMCSVMTLLVDIALAQGMATSEDAIARLPPPQLRALFESTIQHLYVHATDYLTGPLAQNDSTYSLHSIYNLLQNDPSPALRNRVESDPWTFPSTDCRTMWQLWYRGDDAHAEIGPYRHLKASDVGRKAAWNLSRARTVMTRLTNAAVELGMAASVEDVAAMDAMTLDMLFPALFQHLIKPLPRQRNAHQVTYQTVYRMLKQTTLVVTK
;
A
#
# COMPACT_ATOMS: atom_id res chain seq x y z
N MET A 1 -16.86 -17.00 2.64
CA MET A 1 -17.27 -16.53 3.97
C MET A 1 -16.09 -15.80 4.61
N CYS A 2 -16.30 -14.87 5.55
CA CYS A 2 -15.21 -14.00 6.07
C CYS A 2 -14.08 -14.80 6.76
N ASP A 3 -14.43 -15.89 7.45
CA ASP A 3 -13.51 -16.86 8.08
C ASP A 3 -12.61 -17.60 7.06
N THR A 4 -13.17 -17.98 5.92
CA THR A 4 -12.40 -18.60 4.82
C THR A 4 -11.35 -17.63 4.32
N VAL A 5 -11.73 -16.37 4.16
CA VAL A 5 -10.82 -15.32 3.66
C VAL A 5 -9.77 -14.96 4.71
N TRP A 6 -10.09 -15.01 6.00
CA TRP A 6 -9.11 -14.89 7.09
C TRP A 6 -8.05 -15.99 7.05
N THR A 7 -8.45 -17.22 6.76
CA THR A 7 -7.50 -18.33 6.60
C THR A 7 -6.59 -18.12 5.38
N LEU A 8 -7.18 -17.79 4.23
CA LEU A 8 -6.45 -17.51 2.98
C LEU A 8 -5.54 -16.28 3.11
N TRP A 9 -5.91 -15.32 3.95
CA TRP A 9 -5.10 -14.15 4.27
C TRP A 9 -3.75 -14.50 4.89
N PHE A 10 -3.72 -15.53 5.73
CA PHE A 10 -2.51 -15.95 6.43
C PHE A 10 -1.77 -17.11 5.77
N HIS A 11 -2.48 -18.08 5.22
CA HIS A 11 -1.86 -19.29 4.67
C HIS A 11 -1.88 -19.36 3.15
N GLY A 12 -2.66 -18.50 2.50
CA GLY A 12 -2.84 -18.53 1.06
C GLY A 12 -3.64 -19.76 0.62
N ASP A 13 -3.59 -20.05 -0.67
CA ASP A 13 -4.20 -21.23 -1.24
C ASP A 13 -3.11 -22.15 -1.81
N ALA A 14 -2.73 -23.15 -1.02
CA ALA A 14 -1.74 -24.15 -1.43
C ALA A 14 -2.20 -24.97 -2.64
N THR A 15 -3.52 -25.13 -2.85
CA THR A 15 -4.05 -25.92 -3.97
C THR A 15 -3.87 -25.23 -5.31
N HIS A 16 -3.90 -23.90 -5.30
CA HIS A 16 -3.68 -23.06 -6.49
C HIS A 16 -2.29 -22.39 -6.51
N GLY A 17 -1.41 -22.72 -5.56
CA GLY A 17 -0.07 -22.12 -5.44
C GLY A 17 -0.08 -20.62 -5.12
N ILE A 18 -1.18 -20.11 -4.54
CA ILE A 18 -1.35 -18.69 -4.24
C ILE A 18 -0.75 -18.43 -2.86
N SER A 19 0.26 -17.56 -2.80
CA SER A 19 0.83 -17.10 -1.53
C SER A 19 -0.24 -16.42 -0.67
N ALA A 20 -0.01 -16.34 0.64
CA ALA A 20 -0.92 -15.68 1.57
C ALA A 20 -1.43 -14.33 1.05
N PHE A 21 -2.75 -14.11 1.13
CA PHE A 21 -3.36 -12.99 0.41
C PHE A 21 -2.83 -11.63 0.87
N ARG A 22 -2.29 -11.55 2.11
CA ARG A 22 -1.61 -10.36 2.63
C ARG A 22 -0.39 -9.90 1.82
N HIS A 23 0.22 -10.80 1.03
CA HIS A 23 1.39 -10.54 0.19
C HIS A 23 1.04 -10.33 -1.30
N LEU A 24 -0.24 -10.46 -1.67
CA LEU A 24 -0.64 -10.32 -3.07
C LEU A 24 -0.53 -8.86 -3.51
N SER A 25 0.38 -8.61 -4.45
CA SER A 25 0.37 -7.39 -5.25
C SER A 25 -0.79 -7.44 -6.24
N THR A 26 -1.46 -6.30 -6.45
CA THR A 26 -2.62 -6.15 -7.36
C THR A 26 -2.35 -6.57 -8.81
N HIS A 27 -1.09 -6.83 -9.17
CA HIS A 27 -0.66 -7.30 -10.49
C HIS A 27 -0.77 -8.82 -10.69
N HIS A 28 -0.93 -9.63 -9.63
CA HIS A 28 -1.04 -11.09 -9.73
C HIS A 28 -2.49 -11.59 -9.74
N LEU A 29 -3.47 -10.69 -9.69
CA LEU A 29 -4.88 -11.05 -9.70
C LEU A 29 -5.44 -10.92 -11.12
N PRO A 30 -6.17 -11.93 -11.64
CA PRO A 30 -6.77 -11.85 -12.95
C PRO A 30 -7.76 -10.67 -13.01
N GLN A 31 -7.76 -9.96 -14.14
CA GLN A 31 -8.44 -8.67 -14.37
C GLN A 31 -9.95 -8.67 -14.09
N ASN A 32 -10.56 -9.85 -14.06
CA ASN A 32 -11.97 -10.10 -13.78
C ASN A 32 -12.29 -10.30 -12.29
N MET A 33 -11.28 -10.41 -11.41
CA MET A 33 -11.48 -10.45 -9.97
C MET A 33 -11.58 -9.01 -9.46
N GLU A 34 -12.83 -8.57 -9.28
CA GLU A 34 -13.22 -7.21 -8.93
C GLU A 34 -12.27 -6.53 -7.94
N ILE A 35 -11.58 -5.49 -8.41
CA ILE A 35 -10.70 -4.61 -7.62
C ILE A 35 -11.39 -4.11 -6.34
N ALA A 36 -12.72 -3.95 -6.37
CA ALA A 36 -13.55 -3.61 -5.22
C ALA A 36 -13.67 -4.74 -4.18
N ARG A 37 -13.77 -6.01 -4.59
CA ARG A 37 -13.78 -7.17 -3.67
C ARG A 37 -12.41 -7.39 -3.04
N THR A 38 -11.33 -7.13 -3.78
CA THR A 38 -9.96 -7.14 -3.24
C THR A 38 -9.75 -6.00 -2.24
N GLY A 39 -10.25 -4.79 -2.54
CA GLY A 39 -10.22 -3.65 -1.63
C GLY A 39 -11.01 -3.90 -0.35
N ALA A 40 -12.24 -4.41 -0.47
CA ALA A 40 -13.10 -4.75 0.66
C ALA A 40 -12.48 -5.82 1.55
N MET A 41 -11.98 -6.90 0.95
CA MET A 41 -11.23 -7.94 1.64
C MET A 41 -10.04 -7.35 2.39
N CYS A 42 -9.19 -6.58 1.73
CA CYS A 42 -7.99 -6.00 2.35
C CYS A 42 -8.34 -5.10 3.53
N SER A 43 -9.35 -4.24 3.38
CA SER A 43 -9.76 -3.32 4.45
C SER A 43 -10.32 -4.09 5.66
N VAL A 44 -11.18 -5.08 5.43
CA VAL A 44 -11.78 -5.87 6.52
C VAL A 44 -10.73 -6.75 7.21
N MET A 45 -9.87 -7.42 6.45
CA MET A 45 -8.81 -8.26 7.03
C MET A 45 -7.80 -7.43 7.82
N THR A 46 -7.44 -6.24 7.34
CA THR A 46 -6.57 -5.32 8.08
C THR A 46 -7.21 -4.89 9.39
N LEU A 47 -8.50 -4.48 9.36
CA LEU A 47 -9.23 -4.13 10.57
C LEU A 47 -9.21 -5.27 11.60
N LEU A 48 -9.47 -6.51 11.18
CA LEU A 48 -9.47 -7.66 12.09
C LEU A 48 -8.08 -7.92 12.67
N VAL A 49 -7.01 -7.79 11.88
CA VAL A 49 -5.64 -7.87 12.40
C VAL A 49 -5.40 -6.78 13.43
N ASP A 50 -5.77 -5.54 13.13
CA ASP A 50 -5.55 -4.43 14.03
C ASP A 50 -6.32 -4.60 15.35
N ILE A 51 -7.54 -5.12 15.32
CA ILE A 51 -8.31 -5.45 16.53
C ILE A 51 -7.62 -6.55 17.34
N ALA A 52 -7.21 -7.65 16.70
CA ALA A 52 -6.53 -8.76 17.37
C ALA A 52 -5.25 -8.28 18.08
N LEU A 53 -4.51 -7.39 17.43
CA LEU A 53 -3.30 -6.80 17.98
C LEU A 53 -3.60 -5.78 19.09
N ALA A 54 -4.57 -4.88 18.89
CA ALA A 54 -4.95 -3.84 19.85
C ALA A 54 -5.49 -4.41 21.16
N GLN A 55 -6.24 -5.51 21.08
CA GLN A 55 -6.79 -6.21 22.24
C GLN A 55 -5.79 -7.19 22.88
N GLY A 56 -4.55 -7.25 22.38
CA GLY A 56 -3.52 -8.17 22.90
C GLY A 56 -3.84 -9.65 22.66
N MET A 57 -4.79 -9.96 21.77
CA MET A 57 -5.11 -11.34 21.36
C MET A 57 -3.96 -11.96 20.54
N ALA A 58 -3.14 -11.12 19.91
CA ALA A 58 -1.91 -11.51 19.25
C ALA A 58 -0.78 -10.51 19.53
N THR A 59 0.47 -11.00 19.53
CA THR A 59 1.66 -10.18 19.78
C THR A 59 2.18 -9.45 18.53
N SER A 60 1.97 -10.04 17.35
CA SER A 60 2.34 -9.45 16.05
C SER A 60 1.61 -10.14 14.89
N GLU A 61 1.53 -9.51 13.72
CA GLU A 61 0.92 -10.12 12.52
C GLU A 61 1.65 -11.41 12.11
N ASP A 62 2.98 -11.48 12.27
CA ASP A 62 3.76 -12.69 12.03
C ASP A 62 3.45 -13.83 13.02
N ALA A 63 3.10 -13.49 14.26
CA ALA A 63 2.66 -14.49 15.23
C ALA A 63 1.32 -15.10 14.79
N ILE A 64 0.41 -14.28 14.26
CA ILE A 64 -0.86 -14.76 13.69
C ILE A 64 -0.61 -15.67 12.48
N ALA A 65 0.30 -15.30 11.59
CA ALA A 65 0.62 -16.09 10.40
C ALA A 65 1.15 -17.50 10.72
N ARG A 66 1.79 -17.68 11.88
CA ARG A 66 2.30 -18.97 12.35
C ARG A 66 1.26 -19.84 13.06
N LEU A 67 0.07 -19.30 13.34
CA LEU A 67 -0.96 -20.07 14.04
C LEU A 67 -1.46 -21.23 13.17
N PRO A 68 -1.68 -22.42 13.76
CA PRO A 68 -2.35 -23.51 13.08
C PRO A 68 -3.83 -23.15 12.82
N PRO A 69 -4.46 -23.72 11.78
CA PRO A 69 -5.85 -23.41 11.39
C PRO A 69 -6.89 -23.36 12.53
N PRO A 70 -6.91 -24.29 13.52
CA PRO A 70 -7.88 -24.20 14.61
C PRO A 70 -7.68 -22.97 15.51
N GLN A 71 -6.43 -22.58 15.78
CA GLN A 71 -6.13 -21.39 16.60
C GLN A 71 -6.39 -20.10 15.81
N LEU A 72 -6.10 -20.12 14.51
CA LEU A 72 -6.40 -19.01 13.61
C LEU A 72 -7.91 -18.73 13.52
N ARG A 73 -8.72 -19.80 13.50
CA ARG A 73 -10.19 -19.72 13.57
C ARG A 73 -10.69 -19.19 14.91
N ALA A 74 -10.16 -19.68 16.03
CA ALA A 74 -10.52 -19.18 17.36
C ALA A 74 -10.18 -17.69 17.53
N LEU A 75 -9.04 -17.25 16.98
CA LEU A 75 -8.65 -15.85 16.96
C LEU A 75 -9.63 -15.01 16.12
N PHE A 76 -10.01 -15.50 14.94
CA PHE A 76 -11.02 -14.86 14.10
C PHE A 76 -12.35 -14.67 14.84
N GLU A 77 -12.87 -15.74 15.45
CA GLU A 77 -14.12 -15.73 16.21
C GLU A 77 -14.05 -14.70 17.36
N SER A 78 -12.94 -14.67 18.11
CA SER A 78 -12.72 -13.71 19.19
C SER A 78 -12.67 -12.26 18.70
N THR A 79 -12.02 -12.04 17.57
CA THR A 79 -11.86 -10.70 16.95
C THR A 79 -13.20 -10.19 16.44
N ILE A 80 -13.96 -11.05 15.78
CA ILE A 80 -15.29 -10.74 15.26
C ILE A 80 -16.28 -10.48 16.40
N GLN A 81 -16.21 -11.26 17.48
CA GLN A 81 -17.02 -11.03 18.67
C GLN A 81 -16.72 -9.66 19.29
N HIS A 82 -15.45 -9.26 19.36
CA HIS A 82 -15.07 -7.92 19.81
C HIS A 82 -15.60 -6.84 18.87
N LEU A 83 -15.42 -6.99 17.55
CA LEU A 83 -15.95 -6.06 16.55
C LEU A 83 -17.48 -5.93 16.65
N TYR A 84 -18.19 -6.99 16.99
CA TYR A 84 -19.63 -6.96 17.17
C TYR A 84 -20.04 -6.15 18.41
N VAL A 85 -19.41 -6.40 19.56
CA VAL A 85 -19.71 -5.71 20.82
C VAL A 85 -19.35 -4.22 20.74
N HIS A 86 -18.27 -3.89 20.04
CA HIS A 86 -17.70 -2.55 19.93
C HIS A 86 -17.85 -1.96 18.52
N ALA A 87 -18.90 -2.34 17.78
CA ALA A 87 -19.06 -2.00 16.37
C ALA A 87 -18.92 -0.49 16.10
N THR A 88 -19.49 0.36 16.96
CA THR A 88 -19.48 1.82 16.81
C THR A 88 -18.09 2.44 16.92
N ASP A 89 -17.12 1.73 17.51
CA ASP A 89 -15.74 2.21 17.63
C ASP A 89 -14.97 2.05 16.32
N TYR A 90 -15.45 1.21 15.40
CA TYR A 90 -14.76 0.88 14.14
C TYR A 90 -15.63 1.11 12.89
N LEU A 91 -16.95 1.09 13.06
CA LEU A 91 -17.95 1.10 11.99
C LEU A 91 -18.91 2.29 12.14
N THR A 92 -19.51 2.73 11.04
CA THR A 92 -20.49 3.83 10.97
C THR A 92 -21.86 3.47 11.55
N GLY A 93 -22.08 2.20 11.89
CA GLY A 93 -23.31 1.69 12.49
C GLY A 93 -23.14 0.26 13.01
N PRO A 94 -24.15 -0.27 13.73
CA PRO A 94 -24.12 -1.62 14.27
C PRO A 94 -24.14 -2.66 13.15
N LEU A 95 -23.47 -3.80 13.39
CA LEU A 95 -23.59 -4.96 12.52
C LEU A 95 -24.95 -5.61 12.75
N ALA A 96 -25.74 -5.77 11.68
CA ALA A 96 -27.04 -6.43 11.75
C ALA A 96 -26.87 -7.90 12.20
N GLN A 97 -27.62 -8.28 13.23
CA GLN A 97 -27.56 -9.60 13.87
C GLN A 97 -28.36 -10.65 13.08
N ASN A 98 -28.13 -10.77 11.77
CA ASN A 98 -28.87 -11.72 10.95
C ASN A 98 -27.92 -12.78 10.36
N ASP A 99 -28.15 -14.01 10.83
CA ASP A 99 -27.77 -15.30 10.26
C ASP A 99 -26.27 -15.57 10.03
N SER A 100 -25.62 -16.07 11.09
CA SER A 100 -24.50 -17.06 11.12
C SER A 100 -23.29 -16.88 10.19
N THR A 101 -23.20 -15.79 9.44
CA THR A 101 -22.18 -15.56 8.44
C THR A 101 -21.93 -14.06 8.24
N TYR A 102 -20.81 -13.58 8.77
CA TYR A 102 -20.34 -12.22 8.53
C TYR A 102 -19.96 -12.07 7.05
N SER A 103 -20.68 -11.22 6.31
CA SER A 103 -20.31 -10.87 4.95
C SER A 103 -19.24 -9.77 4.96
N LEU A 104 -18.12 -10.02 4.28
CA LEU A 104 -17.05 -9.03 4.06
C LEU A 104 -17.61 -7.70 3.51
N HIS A 105 -18.61 -7.79 2.64
CA HIS A 105 -19.23 -6.62 2.03
C HIS A 105 -19.98 -5.77 3.06
N SER A 106 -20.66 -6.41 4.02
CA SER A 106 -21.40 -5.69 5.07
C SER A 106 -20.47 -4.94 6.01
N ILE A 107 -19.36 -5.57 6.42
CA ILE A 107 -18.35 -4.92 7.26
C ILE A 107 -17.69 -3.77 6.50
N TYR A 108 -17.34 -3.99 5.22
CA TYR A 108 -16.71 -2.97 4.39
C TYR A 108 -17.58 -1.72 4.18
N ASN A 109 -18.87 -1.90 3.87
CA ASN A 109 -19.79 -0.78 3.65
C ASN A 109 -19.99 0.07 4.91
N LEU A 110 -19.82 -0.52 6.08
CA LEU A 110 -19.93 0.15 7.37
C LEU A 110 -18.58 0.66 7.88
N LEU A 111 -17.47 0.41 7.19
CA LEU A 111 -16.16 0.83 7.66
C LEU A 111 -16.07 2.37 7.68
N GLN A 112 -15.67 2.95 8.82
CA GLN A 112 -15.42 4.38 8.90
C GLN A 112 -14.23 4.75 7.98
N ASN A 113 -14.35 5.85 7.24
CA ASN A 113 -13.28 6.31 6.33
C ASN A 113 -11.98 6.72 7.06
N ASP A 114 -12.05 6.91 8.39
CA ASP A 114 -10.95 7.30 9.26
C ASP A 114 -10.89 6.31 10.44
N PRO A 115 -9.80 5.55 10.62
CA PRO A 115 -9.70 4.57 11.68
C PRO A 115 -9.70 5.27 13.05
N SER A 116 -10.44 4.69 14.01
CA SER A 116 -10.59 5.19 15.38
C SER A 116 -9.26 5.56 16.05
N PRO A 117 -9.25 6.49 17.02
CA PRO A 117 -8.05 6.87 17.77
C PRO A 117 -7.23 5.69 18.32
N ALA A 118 -7.90 4.57 18.66
CA ALA A 118 -7.23 3.35 19.12
C ALA A 118 -6.35 2.68 18.05
N LEU A 119 -6.73 2.80 16.77
CA LEU A 119 -5.95 2.36 15.61
C LEU A 119 -4.85 3.37 15.25
N ARG A 120 -5.09 4.68 15.46
CA ARG A 120 -4.08 5.74 15.25
C ARG A 120 -2.87 5.59 16.16
N ASN A 121 -3.08 5.24 17.43
CA ASN A 121 -2.02 5.13 18.44
C ASN A 121 -0.98 4.02 18.15
N ARG A 122 -1.20 3.13 17.17
CA ARG A 122 -0.19 2.15 16.73
C ARG A 122 0.49 2.47 15.40
N VAL A 123 -0.05 3.38 14.59
CA VAL A 123 0.66 3.87 13.39
C VAL A 123 1.98 4.56 13.79
N GLU A 124 2.09 5.02 15.04
CA GLU A 124 3.27 5.68 15.59
C GLU A 124 4.35 4.71 16.13
N SER A 125 4.15 3.39 16.07
CA SER A 125 5.13 2.41 16.59
C SER A 125 5.89 1.62 15.53
N ASP A 126 5.68 1.89 14.24
CA ASP A 126 6.56 1.39 13.17
C ASP A 126 7.73 2.38 13.05
N PRO A 127 8.99 1.99 13.34
CA PRO A 127 10.10 2.94 13.44
C PRO A 127 10.41 3.65 12.12
N TRP A 128 9.89 3.15 10.99
CA TRP A 128 10.01 3.79 9.70
C TRP A 128 8.78 3.55 8.83
N THR A 129 8.27 4.62 8.19
CA THR A 129 7.18 4.53 7.22
C THR A 129 7.62 5.10 5.88
N PHE A 130 7.19 4.48 4.77
CA PHE A 130 7.52 5.01 3.44
C PHE A 130 6.91 6.41 3.26
N PRO A 131 7.75 7.44 3.01
CA PRO A 131 7.34 8.82 3.18
C PRO A 131 6.35 9.28 2.11
N SER A 132 5.37 10.07 2.53
CA SER A 132 4.47 10.80 1.64
C SER A 132 5.00 12.21 1.40
N THR A 133 5.97 12.35 0.49
CA THR A 133 6.63 13.61 0.18
C THR A 133 6.34 14.12 -1.24
N ASP A 134 6.85 15.30 -1.59
CA ASP A 134 6.79 15.84 -2.94
C ASP A 134 7.62 14.98 -3.94
N CYS A 135 7.34 15.15 -5.23
CA CYS A 135 7.96 14.33 -6.26
C CYS A 135 9.48 14.53 -6.38
N ARG A 136 10.00 15.72 -6.06
CA ARG A 136 11.44 16.03 -6.12
C ARG A 136 12.17 15.39 -4.95
N THR A 137 11.63 15.50 -3.75
CA THR A 137 12.19 14.86 -2.56
C THR A 137 12.18 13.34 -2.73
N MET A 138 11.09 12.76 -3.25
CA MET A 138 11.05 11.32 -3.54
C MET A 138 12.08 10.90 -4.61
N TRP A 139 12.38 11.75 -5.60
CA TRP A 139 13.42 11.47 -6.60
C TRP A 139 14.82 11.35 -5.98
N GLN A 140 15.15 12.21 -5.00
CA GLN A 140 16.39 12.10 -4.24
C GLN A 140 16.43 10.81 -3.41
N LEU A 141 15.38 10.55 -2.61
CA LEU A 141 15.26 9.35 -1.77
C LEU A 141 15.31 8.06 -2.60
N TRP A 142 14.83 8.09 -3.85
CA TRP A 142 14.82 6.95 -4.77
C TRP A 142 16.24 6.44 -5.08
N TYR A 143 17.20 7.35 -5.23
CA TYR A 143 18.58 7.05 -5.63
C TYR A 143 19.60 7.14 -4.51
N ARG A 144 19.35 7.99 -3.50
CA ARG A 144 20.31 8.25 -2.42
C ARG A 144 19.88 7.59 -1.10
N GLY A 145 18.61 7.25 -0.95
CA GLY A 145 18.06 6.79 0.31
C GLY A 145 17.84 7.94 1.28
N ASP A 146 17.50 7.61 2.52
CA ASP A 146 17.27 8.56 3.59
C ASP A 146 18.46 8.56 4.56
N ASP A 147 19.14 9.70 4.70
CA ASP A 147 20.29 9.84 5.60
C ASP A 147 19.91 9.60 7.07
N ALA A 148 18.65 9.86 7.45
CA ALA A 148 18.15 9.57 8.79
C ALA A 148 17.97 8.07 9.06
N HIS A 149 17.86 7.26 7.99
CA HIS A 149 17.62 5.83 8.02
C HIS A 149 18.58 5.11 7.04
N ALA A 150 19.88 5.30 7.26
CA ALA A 150 20.94 4.84 6.37
C ALA A 150 20.88 3.32 6.09
N GLU A 151 20.30 2.53 7.00
CA GLU A 151 20.09 1.09 6.86
C GLU A 151 19.11 0.69 5.74
N ILE A 152 18.25 1.60 5.29
CA ILE A 152 17.20 1.34 4.28
C ILE A 152 17.75 1.51 2.86
N GLY A 153 18.82 2.31 2.72
CA GLY A 153 19.46 2.61 1.45
C GLY A 153 18.51 3.24 0.41
N PRO A 154 18.93 3.28 -0.87
CA PRO A 154 18.10 3.84 -1.94
C PRO A 154 16.77 3.12 -2.12
N TYR A 155 15.67 3.86 -2.14
CA TYR A 155 14.32 3.26 -2.17
C TYR A 155 14.03 2.45 -3.44
N ARG A 156 14.79 2.64 -4.52
CA ARG A 156 14.72 1.81 -5.72
C ARG A 156 14.93 0.32 -5.44
N HIS A 157 15.68 -0.03 -4.39
CA HIS A 157 16.01 -1.40 -4.01
C HIS A 157 14.96 -2.04 -3.10
N LEU A 158 14.07 -1.26 -2.49
CA LEU A 158 13.03 -1.77 -1.60
C LEU A 158 12.03 -2.66 -2.34
N LYS A 159 11.72 -3.82 -1.79
CA LYS A 159 10.66 -4.71 -2.27
C LYS A 159 9.41 -4.53 -1.42
N ALA A 160 8.26 -4.96 -1.95
CA ALA A 160 7.01 -4.93 -1.19
C ALA A 160 7.06 -5.82 0.06
N SER A 161 7.93 -6.83 0.08
CA SER A 161 8.22 -7.68 1.25
C SER A 161 8.97 -6.96 2.37
N ASP A 162 9.65 -5.85 2.04
CA ASP A 162 10.59 -5.20 2.95
C ASP A 162 9.90 -4.11 3.77
N VAL A 163 8.61 -3.84 3.51
CA VAL A 163 7.86 -2.72 4.08
C VAL A 163 6.44 -3.14 4.45
N GLY A 164 5.84 -2.47 5.45
CA GLY A 164 4.44 -2.66 5.80
C GLY A 164 3.48 -2.39 4.64
N ARG A 165 2.26 -2.94 4.67
CA ARG A 165 1.31 -2.91 3.53
C ARG A 165 1.00 -1.50 2.99
N LYS A 166 0.76 -0.54 3.88
CA LYS A 166 0.50 0.86 3.50
C LYS A 166 1.71 1.48 2.80
N ALA A 167 2.91 1.18 3.30
CA ALA A 167 4.17 1.56 2.69
C ALA A 167 4.38 0.86 1.34
N ALA A 168 3.96 -0.39 1.17
CA ALA A 168 4.06 -1.13 -0.09
C ALA A 168 3.23 -0.48 -1.23
N TRP A 169 2.02 0.00 -0.93
CA TRP A 169 1.21 0.76 -1.91
C TRP A 169 1.87 2.07 -2.30
N ASN A 170 2.42 2.79 -1.32
CA ASN A 170 3.13 4.03 -1.55
C ASN A 170 4.42 3.81 -2.35
N LEU A 171 5.16 2.75 -2.06
CA LEU A 171 6.34 2.31 -2.80
C LEU A 171 5.99 1.96 -4.25
N SER A 172 4.90 1.23 -4.50
CA SER A 172 4.44 0.89 -5.86
C SER A 172 4.10 2.14 -6.69
N ARG A 173 3.41 3.10 -6.08
CA ARG A 173 3.09 4.39 -6.70
C ARG A 173 4.35 5.20 -6.99
N ALA A 174 5.27 5.28 -6.03
CA ALA A 174 6.55 5.95 -6.19
C ALA A 174 7.35 5.32 -7.33
N ARG A 175 7.48 3.99 -7.34
CA ARG A 175 8.15 3.22 -8.41
C ARG A 175 7.64 3.60 -9.79
N THR A 176 6.33 3.62 -9.97
CA THR A 176 5.73 3.97 -11.28
C THR A 176 6.17 5.36 -11.75
N VAL A 177 6.15 6.36 -10.86
CA VAL A 177 6.53 7.73 -11.19
C VAL A 177 8.04 7.85 -11.42
N MET A 178 8.84 7.29 -10.52
CA MET A 178 10.30 7.37 -10.58
C MET A 178 10.87 6.62 -11.78
N THR A 179 10.31 5.47 -12.14
CA THR A 179 10.67 4.76 -13.37
C THR A 179 10.40 5.61 -14.61
N ARG A 180 9.26 6.31 -14.67
CA ARG A 180 8.98 7.20 -15.82
C ARG A 180 9.92 8.40 -15.88
N LEU A 181 10.26 9.01 -14.75
CA LEU A 181 11.27 10.09 -14.71
C LEU A 181 12.65 9.58 -15.15
N THR A 182 13.01 8.37 -14.76
CA THR A 182 14.27 7.74 -15.13
C THR A 182 14.32 7.45 -16.63
N ASN A 183 13.25 6.90 -17.19
CA ASN A 183 13.14 6.68 -18.63
C ASN A 183 13.21 8.01 -19.40
N ALA A 184 12.54 9.06 -18.90
CA ALA A 184 12.63 10.39 -19.50
C ALA A 184 14.07 10.93 -19.51
N ALA A 185 14.90 10.61 -18.51
CA ALA A 185 16.31 11.02 -18.49
C ALA A 185 17.12 10.35 -19.61
N VAL A 186 16.83 9.07 -19.89
CA VAL A 186 17.44 8.34 -21.00
C VAL A 186 16.90 8.84 -22.35
N GLU A 187 15.59 9.02 -22.48
CA GLU A 187 14.94 9.52 -23.70
C GLU A 187 15.40 10.93 -24.10
N LEU A 188 15.67 11.79 -23.13
CA LEU A 188 16.19 13.13 -23.35
C LEU A 188 17.72 13.16 -23.54
N GLY A 189 18.40 12.02 -23.49
CA GLY A 189 19.85 11.91 -23.63
C GLY A 189 20.63 12.51 -22.45
N MET A 190 19.98 12.70 -21.30
CA MET A 190 20.61 13.22 -20.07
C MET A 190 21.41 12.14 -19.33
N ALA A 191 21.11 10.87 -19.58
CA ALA A 191 21.86 9.71 -19.11
C ALA A 191 21.90 8.64 -20.21
N ALA A 192 22.99 7.86 -20.30
CA ALA A 192 23.07 6.77 -21.28
C ALA A 192 22.32 5.51 -20.83
N SER A 193 22.11 5.34 -19.52
CA SER A 193 21.39 4.21 -18.94
C SER A 193 20.74 4.56 -17.59
N VAL A 194 19.89 3.66 -17.07
CA VAL A 194 19.31 3.77 -15.72
C VAL A 194 20.41 3.73 -14.65
N GLU A 195 21.46 2.95 -14.90
CA GLU A 195 22.61 2.79 -14.03
C GLU A 195 23.43 4.09 -13.95
N ASP A 196 23.56 4.81 -15.07
CA ASP A 196 24.22 6.11 -15.09
C ASP A 196 23.46 7.14 -14.25
N VAL A 197 22.12 7.14 -14.29
CA VAL A 197 21.30 7.98 -13.41
C VAL A 197 21.57 7.64 -11.94
N ALA A 198 21.67 6.35 -11.60
CA ALA A 198 21.96 5.93 -10.23
C ALA A 198 23.37 6.31 -9.75
N ALA A 199 24.32 6.50 -10.67
CA ALA A 199 25.68 6.92 -10.36
C ALA A 199 25.82 8.45 -10.14
N MET A 200 24.87 9.26 -10.62
CA MET A 200 24.90 10.73 -10.53
C MET A 200 24.78 11.25 -9.09
N ASP A 201 25.64 12.19 -8.68
CA ASP A 201 25.53 12.82 -7.37
C ASP A 201 24.19 13.55 -7.14
N ALA A 202 23.90 13.87 -5.87
CA ALA A 202 22.64 14.50 -5.48
C ALA A 202 22.39 15.84 -6.19
N MET A 203 23.45 16.62 -6.45
CA MET A 203 23.37 17.92 -7.14
C MET A 203 22.95 17.72 -8.59
N THR A 204 23.54 16.75 -9.27
CA THR A 204 23.22 16.41 -10.66
C THR A 204 21.80 15.86 -10.77
N LEU A 205 21.40 14.94 -9.88
CA LEU A 205 20.03 14.43 -9.81
C LEU A 205 19.01 15.57 -9.61
N ASP A 206 19.36 16.58 -8.82
CA ASP A 206 18.52 17.74 -8.57
C ASP A 206 18.42 18.68 -9.78
N MET A 207 19.53 18.90 -10.48
CA MET A 207 19.57 19.72 -11.71
C MET A 207 18.75 19.13 -12.85
N LEU A 208 18.72 17.79 -13.00
CA LEU A 208 17.94 17.14 -14.05
C LEU A 208 16.42 17.21 -13.78
N PHE A 209 16.03 17.16 -12.51
CA PHE A 209 14.64 16.96 -12.11
C PHE A 209 13.62 17.91 -12.76
N PRO A 210 13.83 19.25 -12.84
CA PRO A 210 12.87 20.16 -13.46
C PRO A 210 12.53 19.79 -14.90
N ALA A 211 13.53 19.43 -15.70
CA ALA A 211 13.35 19.07 -17.11
C ALA A 211 12.63 17.72 -17.26
N LEU A 212 13.01 16.73 -16.44
CA LEU A 212 12.34 15.42 -16.40
C LEU A 212 10.88 15.55 -15.98
N PHE A 213 10.62 16.33 -14.93
CA PHE A 213 9.28 16.55 -14.42
C PHE A 213 8.42 17.27 -15.46
N GLN A 214 8.95 18.31 -16.12
CA GLN A 214 8.25 19.01 -17.19
C GLN A 214 7.92 18.06 -18.35
N HIS A 215 8.87 17.21 -18.77
CA HIS A 215 8.63 16.21 -19.80
C HIS A 215 7.50 15.24 -19.41
N LEU A 216 7.50 14.78 -18.14
CA LEU A 216 6.49 13.88 -17.61
C LEU A 216 5.08 14.51 -17.54
N ILE A 217 4.97 15.79 -17.19
CA ILE A 217 3.68 16.49 -17.05
C ILE A 217 3.24 17.23 -18.32
N LYS A 218 4.08 17.36 -19.35
CA LYS A 218 3.75 17.97 -20.64
C LYS A 218 2.46 17.43 -21.28
N PRO A 219 2.14 16.12 -21.23
CA PRO A 219 0.86 15.61 -21.74
C PRO A 219 -0.37 15.98 -20.87
N LEU A 220 -0.21 16.73 -19.78
CA LEU A 220 -1.31 17.07 -18.87
C LEU A 220 -1.88 18.48 -19.16
N PRO A 221 -3.21 18.63 -19.17
CA PRO A 221 -3.89 19.89 -19.52
C PRO A 221 -3.74 21.02 -18.49
N ARG A 222 -3.20 20.75 -17.30
CA ARG A 222 -2.94 21.75 -16.25
C ARG A 222 -1.49 21.63 -15.76
N GLN A 223 -0.65 22.58 -16.13
CA GLN A 223 0.72 22.69 -15.64
C GLN A 223 0.67 23.06 -14.14
N ARG A 224 1.27 22.22 -13.28
CA ARG A 224 1.42 22.50 -11.84
C ARG A 224 2.90 22.51 -11.49
N ASN A 225 3.29 23.38 -10.55
CA ASN A 225 4.67 23.49 -10.08
C ASN A 225 5.10 22.23 -9.32
N ALA A 226 6.30 21.73 -9.65
CA ALA A 226 6.81 20.44 -9.16
C ALA A 226 6.97 20.36 -7.64
N HIS A 227 7.24 21.49 -6.98
CA HIS A 227 7.39 21.60 -5.53
C HIS A 227 6.07 21.50 -4.75
N GLN A 228 4.92 21.52 -5.42
CA GLN A 228 3.60 21.53 -4.77
C GLN A 228 2.82 20.22 -4.97
N VAL A 229 3.40 19.25 -5.67
CA VAL A 229 2.69 18.03 -6.08
C VAL A 229 3.40 16.79 -5.57
N THR A 230 2.69 16.02 -4.76
CA THR A 230 3.18 14.74 -4.26
C THR A 230 3.29 13.71 -5.38
N TYR A 231 4.22 12.77 -5.26
CA TYR A 231 4.35 11.70 -6.26
C TYR A 231 3.05 10.87 -6.39
N GLN A 232 2.24 10.73 -5.34
CA GLN A 232 0.94 10.05 -5.45
C GLN A 232 -0.06 10.81 -6.32
N THR A 233 0.03 12.15 -6.34
CA THR A 233 -0.80 13.00 -7.19
C THR A 233 -0.36 12.87 -8.65
N VAL A 234 0.95 12.88 -8.91
CA VAL A 234 1.51 12.61 -10.25
C VAL A 234 1.10 11.22 -10.74
N TYR A 235 1.20 10.19 -9.90
CA TYR A 235 0.76 8.84 -10.21
C TYR A 235 -0.72 8.79 -10.64
N ARG A 236 -1.61 9.48 -9.91
CA ARG A 236 -3.04 9.56 -10.25
C ARG A 236 -3.26 10.21 -11.62
N MET A 237 -2.52 11.28 -11.93
CA MET A 237 -2.59 11.95 -13.22
C MET A 237 -2.16 11.03 -14.37
N LEU A 238 -1.04 10.31 -14.21
CA LEU A 238 -0.55 9.37 -15.22
C LEU A 238 -1.54 8.23 -15.49
N LYS A 239 -2.21 7.71 -14.45
CA LYS A 239 -3.27 6.71 -14.62
C LYS A 239 -4.47 7.24 -15.39
N GLN A 240 -4.88 8.49 -15.14
CA GLN A 240 -6.00 9.11 -15.85
C GLN A 240 -5.69 9.33 -17.33
N THR A 241 -4.48 9.78 -17.68
CA THR A 241 -4.07 9.97 -19.08
C THR A 241 -4.02 8.64 -19.85
N THR A 242 -3.52 7.57 -19.23
CA THR A 242 -3.44 6.24 -19.86
C THR A 242 -4.84 5.69 -20.21
N LEU A 243 -5.86 5.99 -19.41
CA LEU A 243 -7.24 5.57 -19.66
C LEU A 243 -7.94 6.37 -20.77
N VAL A 244 -7.48 7.58 -21.07
CA VAL A 244 -8.07 8.46 -22.10
C VAL A 244 -7.54 8.13 -23.50
N VAL A 245 -6.30 7.63 -23.61
CA VAL A 245 -5.67 7.27 -24.90
C VAL A 245 -6.17 5.93 -25.46
N THR A 246 -6.77 5.08 -24.62
CA THR A 246 -7.34 3.77 -25.01
C THR A 246 -8.84 3.81 -25.35
N LYS A 247 -9.39 4.98 -25.69
CA LYS A 247 -10.77 5.13 -26.18
C LYS A 247 -10.79 5.55 -27.65
#